data_AF-A0A847F5B4-F1
#
_entry.id   AF-A0A847F5B4-F1
#
_cell.length_a   1.000
_cell.length_b   1.000
_cell.length_c   1.000
_cell.angle_alpha   90.00
_cell.angle_beta   90.00
_cell.angle_gamma   90.00
#
_symmetry.space_group_name_H-M   'P 1'
#
loop_
_entity.id
_entity.type
_entity.pdbx_description
1 polymer ?
#
loop_
_entity_poly.entity_id
_entity_poly.type
_entity_poly.pdbx_seq_one_letter_code
_entity_poly.pdbx_strand_id
1 'polypeptide(L)' 'MDVKRPLILEVTTRALYPAMLILAGWIVLRGHNHPGGGFIGGLVACSATSLLAVTR' A
#
# COMPACT_ATOMS: atom_id res chain seq x y z
N MET A 1 5.85 2.34 29.70
CA MET A 1 5.91 1.15 28.83
C MET A 1 6.72 1.55 27.60
N ASP A 2 7.90 0.98 27.42
CA ASP A 2 8.78 1.31 26.30
C ASP A 2 8.23 0.64 25.02
N VAL A 3 7.51 1.42 24.20
CA VAL A 3 7.00 0.92 22.91
C VAL A 3 8.18 0.86 21.95
N LYS A 4 8.81 -0.31 21.87
CA LYS A 4 9.90 -0.56 20.92
C LYS A 4 9.37 -0.38 19.50
N ARG A 5 9.97 0.54 18.75
CA ARG A 5 9.69 0.71 17.31
C ARG A 5 10.13 -0.56 16.55
N PRO A 6 9.23 -1.21 15.78
CA PRO A 6 9.58 -2.39 15.01
C PRO A 6 10.42 -2.01 13.77
N LEU A 7 11.74 -2.06 13.90
CA LEU A 7 12.71 -1.67 12.85
C LEU A 7 12.44 -2.36 11.49
N ILE A 8 12.14 -3.66 11.51
CA ILE A 8 11.86 -4.43 10.29
C ILE A 8 10.60 -3.89 9.58
N LEU A 9 9.55 -3.55 10.34
CA LEU A 9 8.34 -2.98 9.78
C LEU A 9 8.62 -1.61 9.16
N GLU A 10 9.40 -0.77 9.84
CA GLU A 10 9.75 0.57 9.35
C GLU A 10 10.51 0.54 8.03
N VAL A 11 11.53 -0.33 7.93
CA VAL A 11 12.30 -0.50 6.70
C VAL A 11 11.44 -1.07 5.58
N THR A 12 10.61 -2.08 5.89
CA THR A 12 9.74 -2.73 4.90
C THR A 12 8.70 -1.76 4.36
N THR A 13 8.00 -1.02 5.22
CA THR A 13 6.97 -0.04 4.85
C THR A 13 7.54 1.04 3.91
N ARG A 14 8.80 1.45 4.11
CA ARG A 14 9.46 2.47 3.27
C ARG A 14 9.60 2.03 1.81
N ALA A 15 9.81 0.75 1.56
CA ALA A 15 9.86 0.16 0.22
C ALA A 15 8.46 -0.21 -0.30
N LEU A 16 7.61 -0.78 0.57
CA LEU A 16 6.30 -1.32 0.18
C LEU A 16 5.30 -0.23 -0.19
N TYR A 17 5.32 0.91 0.52
CA TYR A 17 4.37 2.00 0.28
C TYR A 17 4.36 2.50 -1.17
N PRO A 18 5.49 2.98 -1.75
CA PRO A 18 5.49 3.41 -3.15
C PRO A 18 5.20 2.26 -4.13
N ALA A 19 5.67 1.05 -3.85
CA ALA A 19 5.40 -0.12 -4.69
C ALA A 19 3.89 -0.46 -4.76
N MET A 20 3.19 -0.40 -3.63
CA MET A 20 1.75 -0.63 -3.56
C MET A 20 0.95 0.48 -4.24
N LEU A 21 1.41 1.75 -4.19
CA LEU A 21 0.77 2.83 -4.92
C LEU A 21 0.92 2.69 -6.44
N ILE A 22 2.11 2.28 -6.91
CA ILE A 22 2.35 1.98 -8.33
C ILE A 22 1.44 0.82 -8.77
N LEU A 23 1.35 -0.24 -7.95
CA LEU A 23 0.46 -1.38 -8.20
C LEU A 23 -1.02 -0.94 -8.24
N ALA A 24 -1.46 -0.11 -7.30
CA ALA A 24 -2.82 0.44 -7.30
C ALA A 24 -3.12 1.21 -8.59
N GLY A 25 -2.21 2.08 -9.03
CA GLY A 25 -2.32 2.80 -10.30
C GLY A 25 -2.40 1.85 -11.50
N TRP A 26 -1.56 0.81 -11.52
CA TRP A 26 -1.59 -0.20 -12.57
C TRP A 26 -2.92 -0.98 -12.60
N ILE A 27 -3.50 -1.33 -11.44
CA ILE A 27 -4.80 -2.01 -11.35
C ILE A 27 -5.94 -1.13 -11.89
N VAL A 28 -5.89 0.18 -11.62
CA VAL A 28 -6.88 1.13 -12.17
C VAL A 28 -6.79 1.19 -13.69
N LEU A 29 -5.57 1.33 -14.23
CA LEU A 29 -5.36 1.41 -15.68
C LEU A 29 -5.74 0.10 -16.39
N ARG A 30 -5.30 -1.04 -15.85
CA ARG A 30 -5.60 -2.39 -16.38
C ARG A 30 -7.10 -2.74 -16.33
N GLY A 31 -7.82 -2.19 -15.35
CA GLY A 31 -9.24 -2.48 -15.11
C GLY A 31 -10.20 -2.18 -16.27
N HIS A 32 -9.75 -1.47 -17.30
CA HIS A 32 -10.55 -1.21 -18.51
C HIS A 32 -10.69 -2.43 -19.43
N ASN A 33 -9.68 -3.33 -19.44
CA ASN A 33 -9.62 -4.46 -20.37
C ASN A 33 -9.59 -5.82 -19.67
N HIS A 34 -9.38 -5.83 -18.35
CA HIS A 34 -9.23 -7.02 -17.53
C HIS A 34 -9.94 -6.82 -16.18
N PRO A 35 -10.25 -7.89 -15.43
CA PRO A 35 -10.78 -7.77 -14.08
C PRO A 35 -9.87 -6.89 -13.21
N GLY A 36 -10.47 -5.91 -12.53
CA GLY A 36 -9.76 -4.85 -11.83
C GLY A 36 -10.64 -3.61 -11.64
N GLY A 37 -10.02 -2.42 -11.68
CA GLY A 37 -10.71 -1.14 -11.67
C GLY A 37 -10.54 -0.33 -10.39
N GLY A 38 -11.33 0.74 -10.28
CA GLY A 38 -11.20 1.76 -9.24
C GLY A 38 -11.40 1.26 -7.81
N PHE A 39 -12.34 0.33 -7.59
CA PHE A 39 -12.61 -0.19 -6.24
C PHE A 39 -11.42 -1.00 -5.70
N ILE A 40 -10.94 -2.00 -6.45
CA ILE A 40 -9.80 -2.84 -6.04
C ILE A 40 -8.52 -2.01 -5.95
N GLY A 41 -8.25 -1.14 -6.93
CA GLY A 41 -7.11 -0.22 -6.89
C GLY A 41 -7.17 0.70 -5.66
N GLY A 42 -8.36 1.22 -5.33
CA GLY A 42 -8.60 2.03 -4.14
C GLY A 42 -8.34 1.27 -2.83
N LEU A 43 -8.79 0.01 -2.72
CA LEU A 43 -8.49 -0.83 -1.55
C LEU A 43 -6.98 -1.04 -1.38
N VAL A 44 -6.24 -1.30 -2.46
CA VAL A 44 -4.77 -1.45 -2.41
C VAL A 44 -4.10 -0.16 -1.95
N ALA A 45 -4.53 1.00 -2.47
CA ALA A 45 -4.03 2.29 -2.02
C ALA A 45 -4.34 2.56 -0.54
N CYS A 46 -5.57 2.26 -0.08
CA CYS A 46 -5.95 2.35 1.33
C CYS A 46 -5.10 1.42 2.21
N SER A 47 -4.85 0.18 1.79
CA SER A 47 -3.97 -0.75 2.51
C SER A 47 -2.53 -0.22 2.61
N ALA A 48 -1.99 0.34 1.54
CA ALA A 48 -0.66 0.97 1.55
C ALA A 48 -0.61 2.12 2.57
N THR A 49 -1.65 2.94 2.59
CA THR A 49 -1.73 4.11 3.47
C THR A 49 -1.94 3.70 4.93
N SER A 50 -2.72 2.64 5.19
CA SER A 50 -2.88 2.03 6.51
C SER A 50 -1.56 1.47 7.04
N LEU A 51 -0.80 0.75 6.21
CA LEU A 51 0.54 0.26 6.56
C LEU A 51 1.49 1.41 6.94
N LEU A 52 1.45 2.50 6.17
CA LEU A 52 2.23 3.70 6.47
C LEU A 52 1.78 4.37 7.78
N ALA A 53 0.47 4.39 8.05
CA ALA A 53 -0.09 4.98 9.26
C ALA A 53 0.27 4.18 10.53
N VAL A 54 0.28 2.85 10.48
CA VAL A 54 0.68 2.00 11.63
C VAL A 54 2.17 2.11 11.95
N THR A 55 2.99 2.44 10.96
CA THR A 55 4.45 2.50 11.10
C THR A 55 4.94 3.84 11.64
N ARG A 56 4.17 4.92 11.47
CA ARG A 56 4.55 6.29 11.86
C ARG A 56 4.15 6.60 13.29
#